data_AF-C0IMR7-F1
#
_entry.id   AF-C0IMR7-F1
#
_cell.length_a   1.000
_cell.length_b   1.000
_cell.length_c   1.000
_cell.angle_alpha   90.00
_cell.angle_beta   90.00
_cell.angle_gamma   90.00
#
_symmetry.space_group_name_H-M   'P 1'
#
loop_
_entity.id
_entity.type
_entity.pdbx_description
1 polymer ?
#
loop_
_entity_poly.entity_id
_entity_poly.type
_entity_poly.pdbx_seq_one_letter_code
_entity_poly.pdbx_strand_id
1 'polypeptide(L)' 'WRKYGQKSVKNRPNPRNYYRCSDSNCDVKKTVERDARDKGIVITTYEGKHT' A
#
# COMPACT_ATOMS: atom_id res chain seq x y z
N TRP A 1 6.24 1.41 8.99
CA TRP A 1 5.13 0.74 8.27
C TRP A 1 5.10 -0.73 8.65
N ARG A 2 3.95 -1.24 9.08
CA ARG A 2 3.70 -2.67 9.36
C ARG A 2 2.69 -3.19 8.34
N LYS A 3 3.02 -4.30 7.65
CA LYS A 3 2.09 -4.95 6.72
C LYS A 3 0.96 -5.59 7.53
N TYR A 4 -0.29 -5.29 7.16
CA TYR A 4 -1.46 -5.90 7.81
C TYR A 4 -2.35 -6.65 6.83
N GLY A 5 -2.11 -6.53 5.52
CA GLY A 5 -2.89 -7.23 4.53
C GLY A 5 -2.24 -7.25 3.15
N GLN A 6 -2.74 -8.16 2.32
CA GLN A 6 -2.45 -8.26 0.90
C GLN A 6 -3.72 -8.71 0.19
N LYS A 7 -4.05 -8.10 -0.94
CA LYS A 7 -5.16 -8.55 -1.79
C LYS A 7 -4.70 -8.68 -3.23
N SER A 8 -5.11 -9.76 -3.89
CA SER A 8 -5.06 -9.87 -5.34
C SER A 8 -6.03 -8.87 -5.94
N VAL A 9 -5.61 -8.13 -6.97
CA VAL A 9 -6.43 -7.12 -7.63
C VAL A 9 -6.90 -7.68 -8.97
N LYS A 10 -8.22 -7.64 -9.23
CA LYS A 10 -8.79 -8.08 -10.50
C LYS A 10 -8.13 -7.31 -11.64
N ASN A 11 -7.72 -8.03 -12.70
CA ASN A 11 -7.06 -7.48 -13.88
C ASN A 11 -5.68 -6.84 -13.61
N ARG A 12 -5.01 -7.16 -12.49
CA ARG A 12 -3.61 -6.77 -12.29
C ARG A 12 -2.74 -8.00 -11.99
N PRO A 13 -1.55 -8.09 -12.60
CA PRO A 13 -0.65 -9.23 -12.37
C PRO A 13 0.03 -9.19 -10.99
N ASN A 14 0.05 -8.02 -10.34
CA ASN A 14 0.71 -7.79 -9.07
C ASN A 14 -0.32 -7.59 -7.94
N PRO A 15 -0.10 -8.15 -6.74
CA PRO A 15 -0.99 -7.93 -5.61
C PRO A 15 -0.84 -6.51 -5.05
N ARG A 16 -1.90 -6.01 -4.42
CA ARG A 16 -1.89 -4.78 -3.61
C ARG A 16 -1.59 -5.12 -2.16
N ASN A 17 -0.57 -4.46 -1.61
CA ASN A 17 -0.15 -4.62 -0.22
C ASN A 17 -0.67 -3.47 0.63
N TYR A 18 -1.06 -3.78 1.86
CA TYR A 18 -1.65 -2.84 2.80
C TYR A 18 -0.78 -2.71 4.04
N TYR A 19 -0.47 -1.46 4.39
CA TYR A 19 0.40 -1.13 5.51
C TYR A 19 -0.24 -0.07 6.40
N ARG A 20 0.00 -0.18 7.70
CA ARG A 20 -0.31 0.84 8.69
C ARG A 20 0.98 1.45 9.24
N CYS A 21 0.91 2.65 9.80
CA CYS A 21 2.05 3.25 10.48
C CYS A 21 2.55 2.33 11.61
N SER A 22 3.86 2.38 11.90
CA SER A 22 4.43 1.61 13.01
C SER A 22 4.29 2.32 14.35
N ASP A 23 4.03 3.63 14.32
CA ASP A 23 3.91 4.45 15.52
C ASP A 23 2.62 4.14 16.29
N SER A 24 2.73 4.12 17.61
CA SER A 24 1.58 4.00 18.52
C SER A 24 0.73 5.27 18.42
N ASN A 25 -0.58 5.11 18.28
CA ASN A 25 -1.55 6.21 18.08
C ASN A 25 -1.47 6.91 16.72
N CYS A 26 -0.90 6.26 15.69
CA CYS A 26 -0.91 6.77 14.32
C CYS A 26 -1.83 5.95 13.42
N ASP A 27 -2.88 6.59 12.91
CA ASP A 27 -3.88 5.97 12.03
C ASP A 27 -3.52 6.01 10.54
N VAL A 28 -2.34 6.55 10.21
CA VAL A 28 -1.90 6.68 8.81
C VAL A 28 -1.74 5.28 8.19
N LYS A 29 -2.32 5.13 7.00
CA LYS A 29 -2.26 3.91 6.20
C LYS A 29 -1.60 4.21 4.87
N LYS A 30 -1.06 3.17 4.24
CA LYS A 30 -0.71 3.22 2.83
C LYS A 30 -0.98 1.91 2.14
N THR A 31 -1.28 2.01 0.85
CA THR A 31 -1.29 0.87 -0.07
C THR A 31 -0.10 0.96 -1.01
N VAL A 32 0.47 -0.19 -1.37
CA VAL A 32 1.57 -0.30 -2.32
C VAL A 32 1.20 -1.34 -3.36
N GLU A 33 1.26 -0.94 -4.62
CA GLU A 33 1.10 -1.83 -5.76
C GLU A 33 2.08 -1.49 -6.88
N ARG A 34 2.24 -2.38 -7.85
CA ARG A 34 2.98 -2.08 -9.07
C ARG A 34 2.00 -1.72 -10.17
N ASP A 35 2.42 -0.82 -11.06
CA ASP A 35 1.62 -0.51 -12.23
C ASP A 35 1.39 -1.78 -13.08
N ALA A 36 0.25 -1.82 -13.77
CA ALA A 36 -0.11 -2.99 -14.57
C ALA A 36 0.64 -3.05 -15.90
N ARG A 37 1.05 -1.91 -16.44
CA ARG A 37 1.71 -1.79 -17.75
C ARG A 37 3.22 -1.77 -17.58
N ASP A 38 3.71 -1.04 -16.58
CA ASP A 38 5.14 -0.94 -16.28
C ASP A 38 5.48 -1.49 -14.89
N LYS A 39 6.10 -2.67 -14.84
CA LYS A 39 6.52 -3.29 -13.57
C LYS A 39 7.62 -2.49 -12.84
N GLY A 40 8.31 -1.57 -13.52
CA GLY A 40 9.28 -0.66 -12.91
C GLY A 40 8.62 0.44 -12.06
N ILE A 41 7.34 0.74 -12.32
CA ILE A 41 6.60 1.76 -11.59
C ILE A 41 5.93 1.16 -10.34
N VAL A 42 6.21 1.76 -9.19
CA VAL A 42 5.57 1.46 -7.92
C VAL A 42 4.61 2.57 -7.55
N ILE A 43 3.33 2.23 -7.41
CA ILE A 43 2.28 3.15 -7.01
C ILE A 43 2.08 3.01 -5.51
N THR A 44 2.21 4.13 -4.79
CA THR A 44 1.96 4.18 -3.35
C THR A 44 0.92 5.24 -3.04
N THR A 45 -0.15 4.84 -2.35
CA THR A 45 -1.22 5.75 -1.93
C THR A 45 -1.22 5.85 -0.42
N TYR A 46 -1.14 7.07 0.12
CA TYR A 46 -1.18 7.36 1.55
C TYR A 46 -2.56 7.87 1.95
N GLU A 47 -3.01 7.48 3.14
CA GLU A 47 -4.27 7.94 3.74
C GLU A 47 -3.98 8.43 5.17
N GLY A 48 -4.38 9.67 5.46
CA GLY A 48 -4.09 10.35 6.72
C GLY A 48 -2.81 11.19 6.67
N LYS A 49 -2.48 11.83 7.80
CA LYS A 49 -1.28 12.65 8.00
C LYS A 49 -0.63 12.28 9.32
N HIS A 50 0.70 12.21 9.35
CA HIS A 50 1.45 12.07 10.59
C HIS A 50 1.39 13.39 11.38
N THR A 51 1.25 13.27 12.70
CA THR A 51 1.38 14.38 13.66
C THR A 51 2.82 14.47 14.12
#